data_AF-A0A3B8UDA2-F1
#
_entry.id   AF-A0A3B8UDA2-F1
#
_cell.length_a   1.000
_cell.length_b   1.000
_cell.length_c   1.000
_cell.angle_alpha   90.00
_cell.angle_beta   90.00
_cell.angle_gamma   90.00
#
_symmetry.space_group_name_H-M   'P 1'
#
loop_
_entity.id
_entity.type
_entity.pdbx_description
1 polymer ?
#
loop_
_entity_poly.entity_id
_entity_poly.type
_entity_poly.pdbx_seq_one_letter_code
_entity_poly.pdbx_strand_id
1 'polypeptide(L)'
;MDEDDDIDPSDDPIYRAGVLMGRNQALTDVMERLFSPDAASAEKTVRALHAWVQQTMDEVRVEMQVVFADFEAEDDEEDGQD
;
A
#
# COMPACT_ATOMS: atom_id res chain seq x y z
N MET A 1 -9.47 13.01 32.22
CA MET A 1 -9.26 13.71 30.95
C MET A 1 -9.10 12.56 30.00
N ASP A 2 -10.16 12.28 29.25
CA ASP A 2 -10.19 11.15 28.34
C ASP A 2 -9.45 11.64 27.09
N GLU A 3 -8.13 11.47 27.13
CA GLU A 3 -7.26 11.52 25.96
C GLU A 3 -7.53 10.19 25.22
N ASP A 4 -8.70 10.11 24.58
CA ASP A 4 -8.90 9.19 23.48
C ASP A 4 -7.97 9.71 22.38
N ASP A 5 -6.72 9.24 22.42
CA ASP A 5 -5.78 9.38 21.32
C ASP A 5 -6.51 8.88 20.06
N ASP A 6 -6.90 9.82 19.21
CA ASP A 6 -7.35 9.61 17.84
C ASP A 6 -6.15 9.04 17.05
N ILE A 7 -5.71 7.82 17.38
CA ILE A 7 -4.75 7.09 16.57
C ILE A 7 -5.48 6.77 15.27
N ASP A 8 -5.08 7.42 14.18
CA ASP A 8 -5.62 7.12 12.87
C ASP A 8 -5.34 5.63 12.61
N PRO A 9 -6.36 4.80 12.34
CA PRO A 9 -6.14 3.39 12.02
C PRO A 9 -5.19 3.20 10.83
N SER A 10 -4.94 4.23 10.00
CA SER A 10 -3.87 4.19 8.99
C SER A 10 -2.46 4.06 9.56
N ASP A 11 -2.24 4.39 10.83
CA ASP A 11 -0.94 4.35 11.49
C ASP A 11 -0.65 3.01 12.16
N ASP A 12 -1.65 2.13 12.29
CA ASP A 12 -1.45 0.76 12.76
C ASP A 12 -0.66 -0.07 11.70
N PRO A 13 0.53 -0.58 12.04
CA PRO A 13 1.31 -1.44 11.13
C PRO A 13 0.54 -2.68 10.64
N ILE A 14 -0.40 -3.21 11.44
CA ILE A 14 -1.27 -4.33 11.06
C ILE A 14 -2.29 -3.89 10.01
N TYR A 15 -2.85 -2.68 10.13
CA TYR A 15 -3.73 -2.10 9.12
C TYR A 15 -2.98 -1.87 7.80
N ARG A 16 -1.79 -1.25 7.86
CA ARG A 16 -0.92 -1.06 6.68
C ARG A 16 -0.57 -2.41 6.02
N ALA A 17 -0.23 -3.44 6.80
CA ALA A 17 -0.01 -4.80 6.29
C ALA A 17 -1.27 -5.42 5.66
N GLY A 18 -2.45 -5.20 6.24
CA GLY A 18 -3.74 -5.63 5.71
C GLY A 18 -4.06 -4.99 4.36
N VAL A 19 -3.77 -3.70 4.18
CA VAL A 19 -3.92 -2.99 2.90
C VAL A 19 -3.00 -3.60 1.83
N LEU A 20 -1.74 -3.90 2.17
CA LEU A 20 -0.81 -4.56 1.26
C LEU A 20 -1.27 -5.98 0.87
N MET A 21 -1.80 -6.76 1.82
CA MET A 21 -2.37 -8.08 1.54
C MET A 21 -3.62 -8.01 0.65
N GLY A 22 -4.52 -7.04 0.89
CA GLY A 22 -5.69 -6.81 0.05
C GLY A 22 -5.34 -6.43 -1.39
N ARG A 23 -4.28 -5.62 -1.57
CA ARG A 23 -3.71 -5.32 -2.90
C ARG A 23 -3.15 -6.57 -3.59
N ASN A 24 -2.49 -7.45 -2.85
CA ASN A 24 -2.02 -8.74 -3.39
C ASN A 24 -3.17 -9.69 -3.75
N GLN A 25 -4.31 -9.63 -3.07
CA GLN A 25 -5.50 -10.37 -3.48
C GLN A 25 -6.10 -9.81 -4.78
N ALA A 26 -6.11 -8.47 -4.93
CA ALA A 26 -6.57 -7.82 -6.16
C ALA A 26 -5.70 -8.21 -7.39
N LEU A 27 -4.41 -8.51 -7.20
CA LEU A 27 -3.55 -9.09 -8.24
C LEU A 27 -4.10 -10.43 -8.75
N THR A 28 -4.54 -11.31 -7.85
CA THR A 28 -5.13 -12.61 -8.21
C THR A 28 -6.39 -12.44 -9.06
N ASP A 29 -7.27 -11.52 -8.67
CA ASP A 29 -8.53 -11.26 -9.38
C ASP A 29 -8.29 -10.63 -10.77
N VAL A 30 -7.29 -9.75 -10.89
CA VAL A 30 -6.87 -9.18 -12.18
C VAL A 30 -6.27 -10.27 -13.07
N MET A 31 -5.40 -11.13 -12.53
CA MET A 31 -4.83 -12.25 -13.27
C MET A 31 -5.93 -13.21 -13.76
N GLU A 32 -6.90 -13.55 -12.92
CA GLU A 32 -8.02 -14.42 -13.30
C GLU A 32 -8.85 -13.83 -14.45
N ARG A 33 -9.11 -12.51 -14.44
CA ARG A 33 -9.78 -11.82 -15.55
C ARG A 33 -8.94 -11.74 -16.82
N LEU A 34 -7.62 -11.62 -16.71
CA LEU A 34 -6.70 -11.55 -17.86
C LEU A 34 -6.53 -12.90 -18.56
N PHE A 35 -6.67 -14.02 -17.82
CA PHE A 35 -6.63 -15.38 -18.35
C PHE A 35 -8.00 -15.98 -18.65
N SER A 36 -9.08 -15.23 -18.41
CA SER A 36 -10.43 -15.61 -18.79
C SER A 36 -10.53 -15.81 -20.32
N PRO A 37 -11.29 -16.80 -20.80
CA PRO A 37 -11.55 -16.98 -22.24
C PRO A 37 -12.24 -15.78 -22.90
N ASP A 38 -12.86 -14.88 -22.12
CA ASP A 38 -13.45 -13.61 -22.59
C ASP A 38 -12.46 -12.43 -22.53
N ALA A 39 -11.21 -12.67 -22.15
CA ALA A 39 -10.22 -11.62 -22.03
C ALA A 39 -10.01 -10.92 -23.38
N ALA A 40 -9.90 -9.59 -23.31
CA ALA A 40 -9.56 -8.77 -24.45
C ALA A 40 -8.26 -9.22 -25.12
N SER A 41 -7.98 -8.69 -26.33
CA SER A 41 -6.74 -8.99 -27.05
C SER A 41 -5.52 -8.91 -26.11
N ALA A 42 -4.53 -9.78 -26.34
CA ALA A 42 -3.32 -9.88 -25.51
C ALA A 42 -2.68 -8.50 -25.24
N GLU A 43 -2.74 -7.58 -26.20
CA GLU A 43 -2.27 -6.20 -26.02
C GLU A 43 -3.02 -5.44 -24.92
N LYS A 44 -4.36 -5.47 -24.91
CA LYS A 44 -5.16 -4.76 -23.91
C LYS A 44 -4.93 -5.34 -22.51
N THR A 45 -4.77 -6.65 -22.44
CA THR A 45 -4.42 -7.39 -21.22
C THR A 45 -3.06 -6.97 -20.68
N VAL A 46 -2.01 -6.95 -21.51
CA VAL A 46 -0.67 -6.52 -21.10
C VAL A 46 -0.64 -5.05 -20.66
N ARG A 47 -1.37 -4.16 -21.37
CA ARG A 47 -1.47 -2.74 -20.98
C ARG A 47 -2.18 -2.54 -19.65
N ALA A 48 -3.24 -3.30 -19.38
CA ALA A 48 -3.96 -3.25 -18.11
C ALA A 48 -3.08 -3.73 -16.95
N LEU A 49 -2.35 -4.84 -17.15
CA LEU A 49 -1.39 -5.34 -16.16
C LEU A 49 -0.28 -4.31 -15.88
N HIS A 50 0.29 -3.71 -16.92
CA HIS A 50 1.32 -2.68 -16.78
C HIS A 50 0.83 -1.45 -16.00
N ALA A 51 -0.36 -0.94 -16.31
CA ALA A 51 -0.94 0.20 -15.60
C ALA A 51 -1.16 -0.09 -14.11
N TRP A 52 -1.67 -1.30 -13.80
CA TRP A 52 -1.84 -1.74 -12.41
C TRP A 52 -0.50 -1.86 -11.68
N VAL A 53 0.53 -2.46 -12.29
CA VAL A 53 1.87 -2.58 -11.69
C VAL A 53 2.44 -1.19 -11.36
N GLN A 54 2.30 -0.23 -12.27
CA GLN A 54 2.77 1.14 -12.03
C GLN A 54 2.04 1.78 -10.84
N GLN A 55 0.71 1.70 -10.82
CA GLN A 55 -0.08 2.23 -9.70
C GLN A 55 0.32 1.59 -8.37
N THR A 56 0.44 0.27 -8.31
CA THR A 56 0.85 -0.44 -7.08
C THR A 56 2.25 -0.03 -6.62
N MET A 57 3.21 0.13 -7.55
CA MET A 57 4.57 0.58 -7.22
C MET A 57 4.59 2.01 -6.69
N ASP A 58 3.79 2.91 -7.25
CA ASP A 58 3.69 4.29 -6.77
C ASP A 58 3.04 4.35 -5.39
N GLU A 59 1.99 3.58 -5.16
CA GLU A 59 1.33 3.47 -3.86
C GLU A 59 2.27 2.89 -2.79
N VAL A 60 2.97 1.78 -3.08
CA VAL A 60 3.98 1.22 -2.15
C VAL A 60 5.10 2.21 -1.85
N ARG A 61 5.55 2.99 -2.84
CA ARG A 61 6.56 4.03 -2.63
C ARG A 61 6.07 5.07 -1.63
N VAL A 62 4.83 5.54 -1.76
CA VAL A 62 4.24 6.53 -0.83
C VAL A 62 4.15 5.94 0.57
N GLU A 63 3.63 4.73 0.73
CA GLU A 63 3.53 4.07 2.05
C GLU A 63 4.91 3.90 2.71
N MET A 64 5.94 3.51 1.94
CA MET A 64 7.31 3.43 2.48
C MET A 64 7.87 4.78 2.89
N GLN A 65 7.53 5.85 2.17
CA GLN A 65 7.95 7.21 2.55
C GLN A 65 7.30 7.64 3.87
N VAL A 66 6.04 7.30 4.09
CA VAL A 66 5.35 7.57 5.36
C VAL A 66 6.03 6.80 6.49
N VAL A 67 6.24 5.48 6.33
CA VAL A 67 6.93 4.66 7.35
C VAL A 67 8.31 5.20 7.70
N PHE A 68 9.09 5.66 6.71
CA PHE A 68 10.40 6.25 7.00
C PHE A 68 10.31 7.62 7.67
N ALA A 69 9.33 8.45 7.30
CA ALA A 69 9.10 9.71 7.98
C ALA A 69 8.67 9.50 9.45
N ASP A 70 7.88 8.46 9.73
CA ASP A 70 7.49 8.07 11.09
C ASP A 70 8.74 7.69 11.92
N PHE A 71 9.66 6.90 11.36
CA PHE A 71 10.93 6.57 12.03
C PHE A 71 11.83 7.79 12.26
N GLU A 72 11.94 8.70 11.29
CA GLU A 72 12.73 9.92 11.44
C GLU A 72 12.15 10.86 12.50
N ALA A 73 10.82 10.93 12.63
CA ALA A 73 10.16 11.72 13.67
C ALA A 73 10.35 11.12 15.07
N GLU A 74 10.33 9.79 15.20
CA GLU A 74 10.63 9.10 16.47
C GLU A 74 12.11 9.28 16.89
N ASP A 75 13.06 9.27 15.95
CA ASP A 75 14.50 9.49 16.23
C ASP A 75 14.78 10.95 16.69
N ASP A 76 14.10 11.95 16.12
CA ASP A 76 14.23 13.37 16.50
C ASP A 76 13.68 13.67 17.92
N GLU A 77 12.79 12.82 18.46
CA GLU A 77 12.24 12.95 19.82
C GLU A 77 13.16 12.38 20.92
N GLU A 78 14.10 11.48 20.60
CA GLU A 78 15.07 10.93 21.57
C GLU A 78 16.26 11.87 21.84
N ASP A 79 16.66 12.73 20.89
CA ASP A 79 17.78 13.68 21.05
C ASP A 79 17.40 14.96 21.84
N GLY A 80 16.15 15.05 22.32
CA GLY A 80 15.61 16.19 23.07
C GLY A 80 15.52 16.04 24.59
N GLN A 81 15.93 14.90 25.15
CA GLN A 81 15.92 14.66 26.61
C GLN A 81 17.36 14.65 27.16
N ASP A 82 17.72 15.77 27.78
CA ASP A 82 18.94 16.06 28.57
C ASP A 82 19.21 15.03 29.69
#